data_AF-A0A371CG25-F1
#
_entry.id   AF-A0A371CG25-F1
#
_cell.length_a   1.000
_cell.length_b   1.000
_cell.length_c   1.000
_cell.angle_alpha   90.00
_cell.angle_beta   90.00
_cell.angle_gamma   90.00
#
_symmetry.space_group_name_H-M   'P 1'
#
loop_
_entity.id
_entity.type
_entity.pdbx_description
1 polymer ?
#
loop_
_entity_poly.entity_id
_entity_poly.type
_entity_poly.pdbx_seq_one_letter_code
_entity_poly.pdbx_strand_id
1 'polypeptide(L)'
;MTEVKSVNWRLVEAGRIVLINRSDNKSTQGKLAIIAEIVDHGRVLIDGPTTGVARQVANLKHVTLTPHVVEGVKRGMKSKTIKAKVEASPAFKEWSESSWAKKIAQRERRRHLTDFERFQVMVHRRERKAALAKAVAKA
;
A
#
# COMPACT_ATOMS: atom_id res chain seq x y z
N MET A 1 -16.85 -34.87 9.73
CA MET A 1 -16.11 -34.17 8.66
C MET A 1 -15.17 -33.17 9.32
N THR A 2 -13.87 -33.30 9.14
CA THR A 2 -12.86 -32.36 9.65
C THR A 2 -12.85 -31.11 8.78
N GLU A 3 -13.06 -29.94 9.38
CA GLU A 3 -12.98 -28.66 8.69
C GLU A 3 -11.52 -28.29 8.44
N VAL A 4 -11.09 -28.30 7.17
CA VAL A 4 -9.73 -27.90 6.79
C VAL A 4 -9.69 -26.39 6.59
N LYS A 5 -9.01 -25.68 7.50
CA LYS A 5 -8.78 -24.23 7.37
C LYS A 5 -7.79 -23.96 6.24
N SER A 6 -8.20 -23.20 5.24
CA SER A 6 -7.31 -22.76 4.16
C SER A 6 -6.42 -21.60 4.62
N VAL A 7 -5.15 -21.64 4.25
CA VAL A 7 -4.22 -20.54 4.50
C VAL A 7 -4.26 -19.60 3.30
N ASN A 8 -4.69 -18.35 3.52
CA ASN A 8 -4.74 -17.36 2.46
C ASN A 8 -3.41 -16.60 2.36
N TRP A 9 -2.48 -17.14 1.58
CA TRP A 9 -1.21 -16.46 1.28
C TRP A 9 -1.38 -15.42 0.17
N ARG A 10 -0.61 -14.34 0.25
CA ARG A 10 -0.48 -13.40 -0.87
C ARG A 10 0.47 -14.01 -1.89
N LEU A 11 -0.07 -14.47 -3.02
CA LEU A 11 0.69 -15.12 -4.07
C LEU A 11 1.44 -14.09 -4.93
N VAL A 12 2.60 -14.45 -5.46
CA VAL A 12 3.30 -13.65 -6.47
C VAL A 12 2.64 -13.96 -7.81
N GLU A 13 1.89 -13.01 -8.36
CA GLU A 13 1.15 -13.19 -9.61
C GLU A 13 1.07 -11.88 -10.42
N ALA A 14 0.84 -12.00 -11.73
CA ALA A 14 0.66 -10.86 -12.59
C ALA A 14 -0.59 -10.06 -12.19
N GLY A 15 -0.48 -8.73 -12.13
CA GLY A 15 -1.55 -7.84 -11.68
C GLY A 15 -1.54 -7.54 -10.19
N ARG A 16 -0.78 -8.28 -9.36
CA ARG A 16 -0.70 -7.98 -7.93
C ARG A 16 -0.03 -6.63 -7.69
N ILE A 17 -0.67 -5.81 -6.84
CA ILE A 17 -0.13 -4.53 -6.41
C ILE A 17 0.93 -4.78 -5.33
N VAL A 18 2.07 -4.11 -5.47
CA VAL A 18 3.20 -4.18 -4.57
C VAL A 18 3.59 -2.79 -4.08
N LEU A 19 4.00 -2.71 -2.82
CA LEU A 19 4.57 -1.51 -2.22
C LEU A 19 6.10 -1.62 -2.26
N ILE A 20 6.77 -0.62 -2.82
CA ILE A 20 8.23 -0.61 -2.91
C ILE A 20 8.81 -0.13 -1.57
N ASN A 21 9.45 -1.03 -0.81
CA ASN A 21 10.03 -0.67 0.49
C ASN A 21 11.42 -0.05 0.34
N ARG A 22 12.22 -0.58 -0.59
CA ARG A 22 13.59 -0.18 -0.86
C ARG A 22 13.80 -0.12 -2.37
N SER A 23 14.43 0.95 -2.82
CA SER A 23 14.79 1.13 -4.22
C SER A 23 16.08 1.95 -4.28
N ASP A 24 16.91 1.69 -5.27
CA ASP A 24 18.10 2.49 -5.55
C ASP A 24 17.71 3.93 -5.93
N ASN A 25 16.53 4.10 -6.52
CA ASN A 25 15.95 5.41 -6.80
C ASN A 25 14.99 5.82 -5.67
N LYS A 26 15.45 6.75 -4.81
CA LYS A 26 14.67 7.30 -3.69
C LYS A 26 13.29 7.84 -4.10
N SER A 27 13.14 8.33 -5.34
CA SER A 27 11.84 8.84 -5.83
C SER A 27 10.77 7.75 -6.02
N THR A 28 11.15 6.48 -5.99
CA THR A 28 10.24 5.33 -6.15
C THR A 28 9.93 4.61 -4.83
N GLN A 29 10.66 4.94 -3.77
CA GLN A 29 10.43 4.33 -2.46
C GLN A 29 9.08 4.77 -1.88
N GLY A 30 8.34 3.82 -1.31
CA GLY A 30 6.99 4.06 -0.77
C GLY A 30 5.89 4.14 -1.83
N LYS A 31 6.22 4.04 -3.11
CA LYS A 31 5.23 4.02 -4.20
C LYS A 31 4.69 2.63 -4.45
N LEU A 32 3.49 2.59 -5.02
CA LEU A 32 2.87 1.36 -5.50
C LEU A 32 3.32 1.07 -6.93
N ALA A 33 3.45 -0.21 -7.23
CA ALA A 33 3.64 -0.72 -8.58
C ALA A 33 2.86 -2.03 -8.73
N ILE A 34 2.83 -2.58 -9.93
CA ILE A 34 2.14 -3.82 -10.26
C ILE A 34 3.14 -4.80 -10.81
N ILE A 35 3.01 -6.08 -10.45
CA ILE A 35 3.78 -7.16 -11.07
C ILE A 35 3.24 -7.35 -12.50
N ALA A 36 4.05 -7.01 -13.49
CA ALA A 36 3.74 -7.26 -14.90
C ALA A 36 4.09 -8.70 -15.30
N GLU A 37 5.23 -9.20 -14.80
CA GLU A 37 5.75 -10.53 -15.12
C GLU A 37 6.66 -11.03 -14.00
N ILE A 38 6.75 -12.35 -13.84
CA ILE A 38 7.67 -13.02 -12.92
C ILE A 38 8.91 -13.41 -13.72
N VAL A 39 10.08 -12.93 -13.29
CA VAL A 39 11.35 -13.21 -13.98
C VAL A 39 11.93 -14.51 -13.46
N ASP A 40 12.06 -14.63 -12.13
CA ASP A 40 12.52 -15.81 -11.43
C ASP A 40 11.98 -15.83 -9.99
N HIS A 41 12.42 -16.78 -9.17
CA HIS A 41 11.95 -16.94 -7.78
C HIS A 41 12.24 -15.70 -6.91
N GLY A 42 13.28 -14.92 -7.20
CA GLY A 42 13.69 -13.77 -6.41
C GLY A 42 13.30 -12.43 -7.02
N ARG A 43 12.91 -12.38 -8.30
CA ARG A 43 12.76 -11.14 -9.06
C ARG A 43 11.48 -11.10 -9.88
N VAL A 44 10.87 -9.92 -9.91
CA VAL A 44 9.67 -9.62 -10.68
C VAL A 44 9.86 -8.37 -11.50
N LEU A 45 9.25 -8.33 -12.68
CA LEU A 45 9.14 -7.13 -13.49
C LEU A 45 7.97 -6.31 -12.95
N ILE A 46 8.26 -5.13 -12.41
CA ILE A 46 7.25 -4.21 -11.88
C ILE A 46 7.00 -3.05 -12.83
N ASP A 47 5.79 -2.51 -12.79
CA ASP A 47 5.37 -1.36 -13.59
C ASP A 47 4.38 -0.49 -12.80
N GLY A 48 4.58 0.83 -12.81
CA GLY A 48 3.72 1.79 -12.12
C GLY A 48 3.43 3.02 -12.97
N PRO A 49 2.66 2.87 -14.07
CA PRO A 49 2.44 3.94 -15.04
C PRO A 49 1.65 5.13 -14.46
N THR A 50 0.84 4.92 -13.43
CA THR A 50 0.07 5.97 -12.74
C THR A 50 0.82 6.57 -11.55
N THR A 51 1.74 5.81 -10.95
CA THR A 51 2.50 6.23 -9.76
C THR A 51 3.86 6.83 -10.09
N GLY A 52 4.26 6.82 -11.37
CA GLY A 52 5.56 7.30 -11.83
C GLY A 52 6.70 6.36 -11.48
N VAL A 53 6.41 5.05 -11.34
CA VAL A 53 7.45 4.02 -11.24
C VAL A 53 7.69 3.47 -12.64
N ALA A 54 8.89 3.67 -13.16
CA ALA A 54 9.28 3.13 -14.46
C ALA A 54 9.30 1.60 -14.43
N ARG A 55 8.99 0.98 -15.58
CA ARG A 55 9.06 -0.47 -15.78
C ARG A 55 10.48 -0.96 -15.54
N GLN A 56 10.66 -1.80 -14.53
CA GLN A 56 11.98 -2.27 -14.11
C GLN A 56 11.90 -3.61 -13.38
N VAL A 57 13.03 -4.31 -13.28
CA VAL A 57 13.12 -5.54 -12.49
C VAL A 57 13.37 -5.17 -11.02
N ALA A 58 12.56 -5.71 -10.12
CA ALA A 58 12.72 -5.54 -8.68
C ALA A 58 12.90 -6.89 -7.98
N ASN A 59 13.74 -6.92 -6.95
CA ASN A 59 13.88 -8.07 -6.07
C ASN A 59 12.67 -8.15 -5.13
N LEU A 60 12.08 -9.33 -4.97
CA LEU A 60 10.96 -9.58 -4.07
C LEU A 60 11.28 -9.23 -2.61
N LYS A 61 12.56 -9.27 -2.20
CA LYS A 61 13.00 -8.82 -0.86
C LYS A 61 12.81 -7.32 -0.63
N HIS A 62 12.71 -6.52 -1.69
CA HIS A 62 12.64 -5.06 -1.62
C HIS A 62 11.20 -4.52 -1.80
N VAL A 63 10.24 -5.39 -2.07
CA VAL A 63 8.82 -5.04 -2.26
C VAL A 63 7.95 -5.82 -1.27
N THR A 64 6.85 -5.22 -0.83
CA THR A 64 5.82 -5.92 -0.04
C THR A 64 4.60 -6.19 -0.90
N LEU A 65 4.13 -7.43 -0.91
CA LEU A 65 2.87 -7.80 -1.56
C LEU A 65 1.68 -7.20 -0.81
N THR A 66 0.82 -6.46 -1.51
CA THR A 66 -0.47 -6.00 -0.98
C THR A 66 -1.55 -7.06 -1.25
N PRO A 67 -2.70 -7.03 -0.54
CA PRO A 67 -3.78 -7.98 -0.80
C PRO A 67 -4.47 -7.74 -2.16
N HIS A 68 -4.39 -6.53 -2.71
CA HIS A 68 -5.11 -6.14 -3.92
C HIS A 68 -4.43 -6.62 -5.22
N VAL A 69 -5.26 -7.01 -6.19
CA VAL A 69 -4.83 -7.49 -7.51
C VAL A 69 -5.65 -6.77 -8.57
N VAL A 70 -4.97 -6.27 -9.61
CA VAL A 70 -5.61 -5.75 -10.81
C VAL A 70 -5.87 -6.92 -11.75
N GLU A 71 -7.14 -7.24 -11.95
CA GLU A 71 -7.53 -8.36 -12.79
C GLU A 71 -7.23 -8.12 -14.28
N GLY A 72 -6.97 -9.21 -15.01
CA GLY A 72 -6.75 -9.18 -16.46
C GLY A 72 -5.37 -8.67 -16.89
N VAL A 73 -4.45 -8.45 -15.96
CA VAL A 73 -3.02 -8.25 -16.27
C VAL A 73 -2.40 -9.60 -16.59
N LYS A 74 -1.87 -9.72 -17.82
CA LYS A 74 -1.21 -10.94 -18.31
C LYS A 74 0.27 -10.67 -18.58
N ARG A 75 1.06 -11.74 -18.55
CA ARG A 75 2.47 -11.73 -18.95
C ARG A 75 2.64 -11.09 -20.34
N GLY A 76 3.68 -10.28 -20.52
CA GLY A 76 3.99 -9.62 -21.79
C GLY A 76 3.16 -8.37 -22.12
N MET A 77 2.22 -7.95 -21.26
CA MET A 77 1.47 -6.71 -21.48
C MET A 77 2.39 -5.47 -21.45
N LYS A 78 2.14 -4.52 -22.37
CA LYS A 78 2.83 -3.23 -22.43
C LYS A 78 2.30 -2.26 -21.38
N SER A 79 3.11 -1.29 -20.95
CA SER A 79 2.74 -0.33 -19.89
C SER A 79 1.47 0.46 -20.21
N LYS A 80 1.22 0.78 -21.49
CA LYS A 80 -0.01 1.45 -21.92
C LYS A 80 -1.28 0.63 -21.60
N THR A 81 -1.22 -0.68 -21.84
CA THR A 81 -2.35 -1.59 -21.57
C THR A 81 -2.53 -1.80 -20.08
N ILE A 82 -1.44 -1.92 -19.32
CA ILE A 82 -1.49 -1.99 -17.86
C ILE A 82 -2.11 -0.72 -17.28
N LYS A 83 -1.71 0.46 -17.77
CA LYS A 83 -2.28 1.74 -17.35
C LYS A 83 -3.81 1.78 -17.50
N ALA A 84 -4.33 1.37 -18.66
CA ALA A 84 -5.77 1.31 -18.89
C ALA A 84 -6.49 0.34 -17.92
N LYS A 85 -5.88 -0.82 -17.60
CA LYS A 85 -6.44 -1.77 -16.62
C LYS A 85 -6.42 -1.23 -15.20
N VAL A 86 -5.37 -0.50 -14.83
CA VAL A 86 -5.25 0.15 -13.53
C VAL A 86 -6.30 1.22 -13.35
N GLU A 87 -6.50 2.08 -14.34
CA GLU A 87 -7.49 3.15 -14.30
C GLU A 87 -8.92 2.60 -14.27
N ALA A 88 -9.17 1.45 -14.90
CA ALA A 88 -10.45 0.76 -14.83
C ALA A 88 -10.69 -0.02 -13.52
N SER A 89 -9.64 -0.30 -12.74
CA SER A 89 -9.72 -1.15 -11.55
C SER A 89 -9.93 -0.32 -10.27
N PRO A 90 -10.82 -0.74 -9.36
CA PRO A 90 -10.98 -0.08 -8.06
C PRO A 90 -9.80 -0.35 -7.11
N ALA A 91 -8.88 -1.26 -7.44
CA ALA A 91 -7.84 -1.76 -6.54
C ALA A 91 -6.95 -0.67 -5.91
N PHE A 92 -6.63 0.40 -6.65
CA PHE A 92 -5.85 1.52 -6.10
C PHE A 92 -6.66 2.41 -5.15
N LYS A 93 -7.96 2.55 -5.40
CA LYS A 93 -8.87 3.25 -4.50
C LYS A 93 -9.06 2.46 -3.21
N GLU A 94 -9.30 1.15 -3.32
CA GLU A 94 -9.38 0.25 -2.17
C GLU A 94 -8.11 0.24 -1.32
N TRP A 95 -6.94 0.24 -1.98
CA TRP A 95 -5.68 0.41 -1.26
C TRP A 95 -5.68 1.69 -0.43
N SER A 96 -6.06 2.83 -1.03
CA SER A 96 -6.05 4.13 -0.36
C SER A 96 -7.02 4.17 0.83
N GLU A 97 -8.13 3.43 0.76
CA GLU A 97 -9.12 3.31 1.84
C GLU A 97 -8.71 2.30 2.92
N SER A 98 -7.74 1.42 2.64
CA SER A 98 -7.28 0.39 3.56
C SER A 98 -6.70 0.98 4.86
N SER A 99 -6.86 0.25 5.97
CA SER A 99 -6.26 0.62 7.26
C SER A 99 -4.73 0.71 7.18
N TRP A 100 -4.11 -0.08 6.29
CA TRP A 100 -2.68 -0.04 6.04
C TRP A 100 -2.25 1.28 5.41
N ALA A 101 -2.87 1.69 4.31
CA ALA A 101 -2.54 2.96 3.66
C ALA A 101 -2.82 4.15 4.59
N LYS A 102 -3.97 4.15 5.29
CA LYS A 102 -4.31 5.18 6.29
C LYS A 102 -3.25 5.29 7.39
N LYS A 103 -2.67 4.17 7.84
CA LYS A 103 -1.61 4.15 8.84
C LYS A 103 -0.28 4.71 8.30
N ILE A 104 0.04 4.44 7.03
CA ILE A 104 1.19 5.05 6.36
C ILE A 104 1.02 6.57 6.30
N ALA A 105 -0.12 7.05 5.78
CA ALA A 105 -0.43 8.47 5.68
C ALA A 105 -0.45 9.17 7.04
N GLN A 106 -1.02 8.53 8.07
CA GLN A 106 -0.99 9.06 9.45
C GLN A 106 0.44 9.24 9.96
N ARG A 107 1.32 8.26 9.71
CA ARG A 107 2.72 8.33 10.13
C ARG A 107 3.46 9.45 9.41
N GLU A 108 3.23 9.61 8.10
CA GLU A 108 3.80 10.69 7.31
C GLU A 108 3.33 12.06 7.80
N ARG A 109 2.01 12.26 7.97
CA ARG A 109 1.47 13.52 8.48
C ARG A 109 2.07 13.88 9.85
N ARG A 110 2.22 12.90 10.75
CA ARG A 110 2.85 13.12 12.06
C ARG A 110 4.32 13.52 11.99
N ARG A 111 5.06 13.01 11.01
CA ARG A 111 6.47 13.40 10.78
C ARG A 111 6.59 14.84 10.28
N HIS A 112 5.57 15.34 9.59
CA HIS A 112 5.53 16.68 9.00
C HIS A 112 4.75 17.72 9.84
N LEU A 113 4.50 17.45 11.13
CA LEU A 113 3.84 18.44 11.99
C LEU A 113 4.82 19.56 12.40
N THR A 114 4.35 20.79 12.32
CA THR A 114 5.04 21.96 12.88
C THR A 114 4.96 21.96 14.41
N ASP A 115 5.77 22.79 15.08
CA ASP A 115 5.75 22.90 16.54
C ASP A 115 4.38 23.36 17.08
N PHE A 116 3.75 24.33 16.42
CA PHE A 116 2.41 24.79 16.75
C PHE A 116 1.35 23.69 16.57
N GLU A 117 1.40 22.93 15.47
CA GLU A 117 0.48 21.80 15.27
C GLU A 117 0.69 20.69 16.33
N ARG A 118 1.93 20.46 16.78
CA ARG A 118 2.21 19.54 17.90
C ARG A 118 1.58 20.01 19.20
N PHE A 119 1.61 21.31 19.47
CA PHE A 119 0.92 21.91 20.62
C PHE A 119 -0.60 21.72 20.52
N GLN A 120 -1.21 22.01 19.37
CA GLN A 120 -2.65 21.79 19.14
C GLN A 120 -3.06 20.33 19.37
N VAL A 121 -2.29 19.37 18.84
CA VAL A 121 -2.52 17.93 19.06
C VAL A 121 -2.45 17.58 20.54
N MET A 122 -1.53 18.16 21.30
CA MET A 122 -1.39 17.94 22.74
C MET A 122 -2.62 18.46 23.51
N VAL A 123 -3.10 19.66 23.19
CA VAL A 123 -4.31 20.23 23.79
C VAL A 123 -5.54 19.37 23.48
N HIS A 124 -5.79 19.03 22.20
CA HIS A 124 -6.93 18.19 21.81
C HIS A 124 -6.89 16.79 22.42
N ARG A 125 -5.69 16.21 22.63
CA ARG A 125 -5.55 14.95 23.36
C ARG A 125 -5.96 15.08 24.82
N ARG A 126 -5.65 16.20 25.48
CA ARG A 126 -6.06 16.48 26.86
C ARG A 126 -7.57 16.63 26.97
N GLU A 127 -8.19 17.39 26.06
CA GLU A 127 -9.65 17.57 25.97
C GLU A 127 -10.36 16.23 25.78
N ARG A 128 -9.92 15.44 24.79
CA ARG A 128 -10.45 14.09 24.54
C ARG A 128 -10.34 13.18 25.76
N LYS A 129 -9.20 13.20 26.46
CA LYS A 129 -8.99 12.39 27.67
C LYS A 129 -9.95 12.79 28.78
N ALA A 130 -10.15 14.09 29.01
CA ALA A 130 -11.08 14.58 30.02
C ALA A 130 -12.54 14.20 29.70
N ALA A 131 -12.96 14.33 28.44
CA ALA A 131 -14.29 13.91 27.99
C ALA A 131 -14.51 12.40 28.15
N LEU A 132 -13.52 11.58 27.77
CA LEU A 132 -13.56 10.13 27.94
C LEU A 132 -13.67 9.73 29.41
N ALA A 133 -12.88 10.34 30.30
CA ALA A 133 -12.92 10.03 31.73
C ALA A 133 -14.31 10.30 32.34
N LYS A 134 -14.95 11.42 31.95
CA LYS A 134 -16.33 11.72 32.36
C LYS A 134 -17.34 10.71 31.82
N ALA A 135 -17.21 10.30 30.56
CA ALA A 135 -18.10 9.33 29.94
C ALA A 135 -17.98 7.94 30.59
N VAL A 136 -16.75 7.50 30.89
CA VAL A 136 -16.47 6.22 31.55
C VAL A 136 -16.95 6.24 33.00
N ALA A 137 -16.80 7.34 33.73
CA ALA A 137 -17.28 7.42 35.13
C ALA A 137 -18.81 7.49 35.25
N LYS A 138 -19.53 7.79 34.15
CA LYS A 138 -20.99 7.82 34.09
C LYS A 138 -21.60 6.48 33.66
N ALA A 139 -20.81 5.62 33.00
CA ALA A 139 -21.20 4.28 32.58
C ALA A 139 -21.01 3.28 33.73
#